data_AF-A0A0F9LBS3-F1
#
_entry.id   AF-A0A0F9LBS3-F1
#
_cell.length_a   1.000
_cell.length_b   1.000
_cell.length_c   1.000
_cell.angle_alpha   90.00
_cell.angle_beta   90.00
_cell.angle_gamma   90.00
#
_symmetry.space_group_name_H-M   'P 1'
#
loop_
_entity.id
_entity.type
_entity.pdbx_description
1 polymer ?
#
loop_
_entity_poly.entity_id
_entity_poly.type
_entity_poly.pdbx_seq_one_letter_code
_entity_poly.pdbx_strand_id
1 'polypeptide(L)'
;MDLRPLEQEINRYTRFMRSVKPRDIVEAMRNRWAKRLGSDYVFQIDALMKDMIQRRELELSTNGQTLSRRKTRERSVGNLVFEDPRALLAGEQTVAFRPWAVKVYANYNQGDIITAQDRRGKSVAIIKITQTPYKKMSDNLLVSDWVNHGFDYMQRQHLRTNGETPWSIWQNWINDPDYLWVIRFEMLEIL
;
A
#
# COMPACT_ATOMS: atom_id res chain seq x y z
N MET A 1 8.13 10.60 22.90
CA MET A 1 8.86 9.81 21.89
C MET A 1 7.91 9.56 20.73
N ASP A 2 8.34 9.72 19.48
CA ASP A 2 7.49 9.42 18.31
C ASP A 2 7.37 7.90 18.14
N LEU A 3 6.16 7.37 18.35
CA LEU A 3 5.87 5.93 18.27
C LEU A 3 5.42 5.50 16.86
N ARG A 4 5.26 6.43 15.91
CA ARG A 4 4.84 6.11 14.53
C ARG A 4 5.71 5.07 13.83
N PRO A 5 7.05 5.06 13.97
CA PRO A 5 7.86 4.01 13.34
C PRO A 5 7.65 2.63 13.96
N LEU A 6 7.33 2.56 15.26
CA LEU A 6 7.00 1.31 15.94
C LEU A 6 5.65 0.77 15.48
N GLU A 7 4.66 1.66 15.36
CA GLU A 7 3.33 1.35 14.82
C GLU A 7 3.39 0.84 13.38
N GLN A 8 4.20 1.47 12.52
CA GLN A 8 4.45 0.99 11.16
C GLN A 8 5.06 -0.42 11.13
N GLU A 9 5.94 -0.74 12.08
CA GLU A 9 6.57 -2.05 12.18
C GLU A 9 5.59 -3.12 12.70
N ILE A 10 4.75 -2.80 13.68
CA ILE A 10 3.64 -3.67 14.11
C ILE A 10 2.70 -3.96 12.95
N ASN A 11 2.30 -2.91 12.22
CA ASN A 11 1.48 -3.04 11.02
C ASN A 11 2.16 -3.88 9.94
N ARG A 12 3.48 -3.81 9.79
CA ARG A 12 4.24 -4.65 8.87
C ARG A 12 4.18 -6.12 9.27
N TYR A 13 4.40 -6.42 10.54
CA TYR A 13 4.34 -7.79 11.07
C TYR A 13 2.96 -8.41 10.94
N THR A 14 1.90 -7.63 11.21
CA THR A 14 0.51 -8.09 11.09
C THR A 14 -0.01 -8.07 9.64
N ARG A 15 0.64 -7.34 8.72
CA ARG A 15 0.30 -7.31 7.28
C ARG A 15 0.72 -8.59 6.55
N PHE A 16 1.83 -9.22 6.92
CA PHE A 16 2.35 -10.40 6.21
C PHE A 16 1.88 -11.74 6.77
N MET A 17 1.35 -11.75 7.99
CA MET A 17 0.92 -12.97 8.66
C MET A 17 -0.59 -12.94 8.89
N ARG A 18 -1.30 -13.97 8.41
CA ARG A 18 -2.76 -14.11 8.55
C ARG A 18 -3.23 -13.99 10.01
N SER A 19 -2.40 -14.42 10.94
CA SER A 19 -2.60 -14.30 12.39
C SER A 19 -1.23 -14.42 13.09
N VAL A 20 -0.97 -13.58 14.09
CA VAL A 20 0.31 -13.54 14.83
C VAL A 20 0.04 -13.49 16.32
N LYS A 21 0.78 -14.24 17.15
CA LYS A 21 0.63 -14.07 18.59
C LYS A 21 1.26 -12.74 19.03
N PRO A 22 0.63 -11.95 19.91
CA PRO A 22 1.21 -10.69 20.41
C PRO A 22 2.65 -10.85 20.91
N ARG A 23 2.93 -11.95 21.61
CA ARG A 23 4.27 -12.27 22.12
C ARG A 23 5.32 -12.41 21.01
N ASP A 24 4.94 -12.97 19.86
CA ASP A 24 5.86 -13.16 18.74
C ASP A 24 6.25 -11.81 18.11
N ILE A 25 5.31 -10.84 18.10
CA ILE A 25 5.58 -9.46 17.66
C ILE A 25 6.58 -8.78 18.60
N VAL A 26 6.35 -8.89 19.92
CA VAL A 26 7.24 -8.33 20.94
C VAL A 26 8.65 -8.93 20.85
N GLU A 27 8.77 -10.25 20.69
CA GLU A 27 10.07 -10.92 20.60
C GLU A 27 10.80 -10.54 19.31
N ALA A 28 10.09 -10.49 18.18
CA ALA A 28 10.67 -10.10 16.90
C ALA A 28 11.21 -8.65 16.91
N MET A 29 10.60 -7.78 17.73
CA MET A 29 11.01 -6.39 17.90
C MET A 29 12.10 -6.18 18.95
N ARG A 30 12.36 -7.16 19.82
CA ARG A 30 13.27 -7.06 20.97
C ARG A 30 14.63 -6.50 20.59
N ASN A 31 15.29 -7.09 19.59
CA ASN A 31 16.66 -6.71 19.22
C ASN A 31 16.78 -5.26 18.73
N ARG A 32 15.73 -4.72 18.11
CA ARG A 32 15.71 -3.39 17.50
C ARG A 32 15.19 -2.32 18.46
N TRP A 33 14.15 -2.64 19.22
CA TRP A 33 13.42 -1.67 20.03
C TRP A 33 13.83 -1.68 21.50
N ALA A 34 14.38 -2.76 22.06
CA ALA A 34 14.85 -2.76 23.45
C ALA A 34 15.94 -1.72 23.70
N LYS A 35 16.84 -1.49 22.72
CA LYS A 35 17.87 -0.43 22.82
C LYS A 35 17.28 0.99 22.80
N ARG A 36 16.13 1.18 22.15
CA ARG A 36 15.49 2.50 21.98
C ARG A 36 14.50 2.83 23.10
N LEU A 37 13.72 1.83 23.52
CA LEU A 37 12.63 1.98 24.48
C LEU A 37 13.06 1.62 25.92
N GLY A 38 14.26 1.05 26.10
CA GLY A 38 14.80 0.67 27.40
C GLY A 38 14.17 -0.62 27.96
N SER A 39 14.24 -0.78 29.28
CA SER A 39 13.71 -1.94 30.01
C SER A 39 12.21 -2.15 29.82
N ASP A 40 11.48 -1.07 29.56
CA ASP A 40 10.02 -1.07 29.52
C ASP A 40 9.48 -1.31 28.10
N TYR A 41 10.34 -1.75 27.17
CA TYR A 41 9.96 -1.92 25.76
C TYR A 41 8.76 -2.86 25.58
N VAL A 42 8.70 -3.95 26.36
CA VAL A 42 7.59 -4.91 26.32
C VAL A 42 6.28 -4.19 26.66
N PHE A 43 6.27 -3.43 27.76
CA PHE A 43 5.09 -2.70 28.21
C PHE A 43 4.64 -1.65 27.18
N GLN A 44 5.59 -0.94 26.56
CA GLN A 44 5.28 0.07 25.55
C GLN A 44 4.72 -0.54 24.26
N ILE A 45 5.26 -1.67 23.80
CA ILE A 45 4.73 -2.39 22.64
C ILE A 45 3.33 -2.94 22.94
N ASP A 46 3.12 -3.53 24.12
CA ASP A 46 1.81 -4.03 24.55
C ASP A 46 0.76 -2.91 24.67
N ALA A 47 1.14 -1.77 25.24
CA ALA A 47 0.27 -0.59 25.35
C ALA A 47 -0.11 -0.07 23.96
N LEU A 48 0.84 0.00 23.03
CA LEU A 48 0.58 0.41 21.65
C LEU A 48 -0.33 -0.58 20.91
N MET A 49 -0.11 -1.90 21.05
CA MET A 49 -1.00 -2.89 20.45
C MET A 49 -2.43 -2.78 21.02
N LYS A 50 -2.59 -2.57 22.33
CA LYS A 50 -3.90 -2.34 22.96
C LYS A 50 -4.59 -1.09 22.42
N ASP A 51 -3.84 0.00 22.26
CA ASP A 51 -4.33 1.23 21.66
C ASP A 51 -4.76 1.01 20.20
N MET A 52 -3.97 0.30 19.40
CA MET A 52 -4.35 -0.07 18.02
C MET A 52 -5.60 -0.97 17.96
N ILE A 53 -5.79 -1.87 18.94
CA ILE A 53 -7.04 -2.64 19.07
C ILE A 53 -8.21 -1.71 19.40
N GLN A 54 -8.03 -0.78 20.34
CA GLN A 54 -9.06 0.19 20.73
C GLN A 54 -9.46 1.10 19.56
N ARG A 55 -8.48 1.51 18.74
CA ARG A 55 -8.69 2.22 17.47
C ARG A 55 -9.28 1.35 16.35
N ARG A 56 -9.50 0.05 16.62
CA ARG A 56 -10.04 -0.94 15.67
C ARG A 56 -9.15 -1.16 14.44
N GLU A 57 -7.84 -0.95 14.57
CA GLU A 57 -6.86 -1.24 13.52
C GLU A 57 -6.41 -2.70 13.56
N LEU A 58 -6.31 -3.25 14.78
CA LEU A 58 -6.06 -4.67 15.03
C LEU A 58 -7.31 -5.33 15.62
N GLU A 59 -7.50 -6.60 15.31
CA GLU A 59 -8.48 -7.48 15.94
C GLU A 59 -7.74 -8.60 16.66
N LEU A 60 -8.15 -8.85 17.90
CA LEU A 60 -7.73 -10.01 18.66
C LEU A 60 -8.72 -11.14 18.37
N SER A 61 -8.24 -12.35 18.09
CA SER A 61 -9.08 -13.52 17.91
C SER A 61 -9.96 -13.76 19.13
N THR A 62 -11.09 -14.44 18.96
CA THR A 62 -12.07 -14.71 20.04
C THR A 62 -11.49 -15.44 21.25
N ASN A 63 -10.42 -16.20 21.05
CA ASN A 63 -9.68 -16.89 22.12
C ASN A 63 -8.52 -16.08 22.70
N GLY A 64 -8.32 -14.83 22.25
CA GLY A 64 -7.26 -13.92 22.69
C GLY A 64 -5.85 -14.27 22.22
N GLN A 65 -5.67 -15.33 21.41
CA GLN A 65 -4.34 -15.89 21.14
C GLN A 65 -3.60 -15.23 19.98
N THR A 66 -4.31 -14.62 19.04
CA THR A 66 -3.70 -14.06 17.84
C THR A 66 -4.26 -12.68 17.52
N LEU A 67 -3.36 -11.80 17.08
CA LEU A 67 -3.66 -10.54 16.44
C LEU A 67 -3.72 -10.75 14.94
N SER A 68 -4.75 -10.19 14.33
CA SER A 68 -4.83 -9.96 12.90
C SER A 68 -5.16 -8.50 12.68
N ARG A 69 -4.81 -7.96 11.52
CA ARG A 69 -5.34 -6.66 11.14
C ARG A 69 -6.86 -6.77 10.93
N ARG A 70 -7.61 -5.78 11.40
CA ARG A 70 -9.03 -5.71 11.09
C ARG A 70 -9.20 -5.59 9.58
N LYS A 71 -9.91 -6.54 8.96
CA LYS A 71 -10.27 -6.41 7.54
C LYS A 71 -11.14 -5.18 7.35
N THR A 72 -10.77 -4.32 6.42
CA THR A 72 -11.60 -3.17 6.08
C THR A 72 -12.88 -3.69 5.44
N ARG A 73 -13.98 -3.75 6.22
CA ARG A 73 -15.32 -4.18 5.74
C ARG A 73 -16.02 -3.10 4.91
N GLU A 74 -15.30 -2.09 4.43
CA GLU A 74 -15.91 -1.06 3.59
C GLU A 74 -16.11 -1.62 2.20
N ARG A 75 -17.31 -1.39 1.67
CA ARG A 75 -17.74 -1.94 0.39
C ARG A 75 -16.93 -1.24 -0.71
N SER A 76 -16.11 -2.02 -1.39
CA SER A 76 -15.36 -1.54 -2.56
C SER A 76 -16.32 -0.94 -3.59
N VAL A 77 -16.03 0.28 -4.05
CA VAL A 77 -16.83 0.99 -5.04
C VAL A 77 -16.36 0.75 -6.47
N GLY A 78 -15.26 0.01 -6.66
CA GLY A 78 -14.71 -0.29 -7.97
C GLY A 78 -13.42 -1.10 -7.94
N ASN A 79 -12.83 -1.33 -9.12
CA ASN A 79 -11.60 -2.09 -9.27
C ASN A 79 -10.54 -1.29 -10.04
N LEU A 80 -9.28 -1.37 -9.60
CA LEU A 80 -8.13 -0.87 -10.34
C LEU A 80 -7.22 -2.04 -10.73
N VAL A 81 -7.09 -2.29 -12.02
CA VAL A 81 -6.28 -3.40 -12.56
C VAL A 81 -4.82 -2.97 -12.68
N PHE A 82 -3.89 -3.78 -12.19
CA PHE A 82 -2.45 -3.59 -12.28
C PHE A 82 -1.83 -4.70 -13.13
N GLU A 83 -1.09 -4.32 -14.18
CA GLU A 83 -0.41 -5.28 -15.06
C GLU A 83 0.62 -6.12 -14.29
N ASP A 84 1.38 -5.45 -13.42
CA ASP A 84 2.33 -6.07 -12.50
C ASP A 84 2.09 -5.54 -11.08
N PRO A 85 1.43 -6.31 -10.20
CA PRO A 85 1.12 -5.85 -8.85
C PRO A 85 2.33 -5.89 -7.91
N ARG A 86 3.53 -6.30 -8.34
CA ARG A 86 4.68 -6.47 -7.41
C ARG A 86 5.11 -5.16 -6.75
N ALA A 87 5.14 -4.05 -7.49
CA ALA A 87 5.47 -2.74 -6.92
C ALA A 87 4.39 -2.28 -5.93
N LEU A 88 3.11 -2.52 -6.26
CA LEU A 88 1.99 -2.32 -5.34
C LEU A 88 2.18 -3.15 -4.07
N LEU A 89 2.33 -4.46 -4.17
CA LEU A 89 2.44 -5.37 -3.03
C LEU A 89 3.68 -5.13 -2.16
N ALA A 90 4.74 -4.57 -2.74
CA ALA A 90 5.93 -4.11 -2.00
C ALA A 90 5.68 -2.80 -1.22
N GLY A 91 4.59 -2.08 -1.50
CA GLY A 91 4.27 -0.79 -0.93
C GLY A 91 4.98 0.39 -1.58
N GLU A 92 5.62 0.18 -2.73
CA GLU A 92 6.41 1.18 -3.46
C GLU A 92 5.54 1.98 -4.45
N GLN A 93 4.41 1.41 -4.88
CA GLN A 93 3.47 2.07 -5.78
C GLN A 93 2.29 2.68 -5.01
N THR A 94 2.15 4.00 -5.12
CA THR A 94 1.08 4.83 -4.51
C THR A 94 0.32 5.68 -5.55
N VAL A 95 0.76 5.61 -6.81
CA VAL A 95 0.13 6.30 -7.94
C VAL A 95 -0.07 5.33 -9.10
N ALA A 96 -1.22 5.40 -9.75
CA ALA A 96 -1.48 4.73 -11.01
C ALA A 96 -1.81 5.74 -12.11
N PHE A 97 -1.20 5.55 -13.28
CA PHE A 97 -1.51 6.29 -14.50
C PHE A 97 -2.37 5.45 -15.42
N ARG A 98 -3.45 6.03 -15.96
CA ARG A 98 -4.35 5.35 -16.90
C ARG A 98 -4.68 6.23 -18.09
N PRO A 99 -4.93 5.67 -19.29
CA PRO A 99 -5.29 6.47 -20.45
C PRO A 99 -6.54 7.32 -20.19
N TRP A 100 -6.51 8.60 -20.56
CA TRP A 100 -7.63 9.53 -20.35
C TRP A 100 -8.93 9.09 -21.05
N ALA A 101 -8.82 8.29 -22.12
CA ALA A 101 -9.96 7.72 -22.83
C ALA A 101 -10.85 6.83 -21.94
N VAL A 102 -10.28 6.22 -20.90
CA VAL A 102 -11.02 5.30 -20.00
C VAL A 102 -11.79 6.11 -18.95
N LYS A 103 -13.10 6.33 -19.18
CA LYS A 103 -13.91 7.24 -18.36
C LYS A 103 -14.34 6.73 -17.00
N VAL A 104 -14.19 5.42 -16.72
CA VAL A 104 -14.59 4.86 -15.42
C VAL A 104 -13.88 5.52 -14.23
N TYR A 105 -12.65 6.01 -14.44
CA TYR A 105 -11.86 6.66 -13.39
C TYR A 105 -12.37 8.05 -13.00
N ALA A 106 -13.23 8.67 -13.82
CA ALA A 106 -13.88 9.94 -13.48
C ALA A 106 -14.88 9.79 -12.31
N ASN A 107 -15.36 8.57 -12.05
CA ASN A 107 -16.35 8.30 -11.01
C ASN A 107 -15.72 8.08 -9.64
N TYR A 108 -14.39 7.95 -9.56
CA TYR A 108 -13.70 7.80 -8.29
C TYR A 108 -13.52 9.14 -7.61
N ASN A 109 -13.60 9.14 -6.29
CA ASN A 109 -13.47 10.30 -5.43
C ASN A 109 -12.42 10.04 -4.35
N GLN A 110 -11.86 11.12 -3.80
CA GLN A 110 -11.07 11.03 -2.59
C GLN A 110 -11.87 10.33 -1.48
N GLY A 111 -11.22 9.36 -0.82
CA GLY A 111 -11.82 8.55 0.23
C GLY A 111 -12.38 7.21 -0.25
N ASP A 112 -12.63 7.06 -1.55
CA ASP A 112 -13.15 5.81 -2.11
C ASP A 112 -12.22 4.63 -1.83
N ILE A 113 -12.82 3.51 -1.46
CA ILE A 113 -12.11 2.25 -1.30
C ILE A 113 -12.36 1.39 -2.53
N ILE A 114 -11.28 0.91 -3.12
CA ILE A 114 -11.32 0.13 -4.35
C ILE A 114 -10.47 -1.12 -4.21
N THR A 115 -10.83 -2.14 -4.97
CA THR A 115 -10.09 -3.40 -5.02
C THR A 115 -9.00 -3.29 -6.07
N ALA A 116 -7.75 -3.53 -5.68
CA ALA A 116 -6.68 -3.73 -6.64
C ALA A 116 -6.74 -5.16 -7.19
N GLN A 117 -6.73 -5.29 -8.52
CA GLN A 117 -6.74 -6.57 -9.21
C GLN A 117 -5.49 -6.75 -10.06
N ASP A 118 -5.03 -7.98 -10.26
CA ASP A 118 -4.06 -8.29 -11.31
C ASP A 118 -4.75 -8.36 -12.68
N ARG A 119 -3.94 -8.47 -13.76
CA ARG A 119 -4.45 -8.61 -15.14
C ARG A 119 -5.35 -9.83 -15.39
N ARG A 120 -5.39 -10.80 -14.47
CA ARG A 120 -6.26 -11.99 -14.54
C ARG A 120 -7.58 -11.78 -13.79
N GLY A 121 -7.80 -10.58 -13.23
CA GLY A 121 -8.97 -10.24 -12.44
C GLY A 121 -8.90 -10.74 -10.99
N LYS A 122 -7.76 -11.28 -10.54
CA LYS A 122 -7.59 -11.71 -9.15
C LYS A 122 -7.39 -10.49 -8.26
N SER A 123 -8.21 -10.35 -7.22
CA SER A 123 -8.00 -9.34 -6.18
C SER A 123 -6.68 -9.59 -5.43
N VAL A 124 -5.83 -8.58 -5.34
CA VAL A 124 -4.50 -8.65 -4.70
C VAL A 124 -4.35 -7.70 -3.52
N ALA A 125 -5.13 -6.62 -3.47
CA ALA A 125 -5.10 -5.66 -2.37
C ALA A 125 -6.41 -4.85 -2.30
N ILE A 126 -6.62 -4.18 -1.17
CA ILE A 126 -7.59 -3.11 -0.99
C ILE A 126 -6.83 -1.80 -0.86
N ILE A 127 -7.22 -0.78 -1.61
CA ILE A 127 -6.59 0.54 -1.62
C ILE A 127 -7.63 1.63 -1.41
N LYS A 128 -7.21 2.77 -0.88
CA LYS A 128 -8.04 3.95 -0.68
C LYS A 128 -7.52 5.10 -1.54
N ILE A 129 -8.40 5.74 -2.29
CA ILE A 129 -8.08 6.92 -3.08
C ILE A 129 -7.77 8.09 -2.14
N THR A 130 -6.57 8.64 -2.25
CA THR A 130 -6.09 9.74 -1.39
C THR A 130 -6.35 11.11 -1.99
N GLN A 131 -6.62 11.18 -3.29
CA GLN A 131 -6.98 12.40 -4.02
C GLN A 131 -7.93 12.05 -5.17
N THR A 132 -8.99 12.84 -5.38
CA THR A 132 -9.89 12.68 -6.53
C THR A 132 -9.08 12.64 -7.83
N PRO A 133 -9.23 11.61 -8.68
CA PRO A 133 -8.45 11.51 -9.91
C PRO A 133 -8.61 12.72 -10.81
N TYR A 134 -7.50 13.11 -11.42
CA TYR A 134 -7.45 14.31 -12.25
C TYR A 134 -6.65 14.05 -13.53
N LYS A 135 -6.87 14.94 -14.50
CA LYS A 135 -6.20 14.93 -15.79
C LYS A 135 -4.80 15.54 -15.67
N LYS A 136 -3.79 14.88 -16.22
CA LYS A 136 -2.43 15.42 -16.35
C LYS A 136 -1.83 15.00 -17.68
N MET A 137 -1.10 15.90 -18.34
CA MET A 137 -0.32 15.56 -19.54
C MET A 137 0.93 14.77 -19.12
N SER A 138 1.28 13.74 -19.87
CA SER A 138 2.34 12.79 -19.48
C SER A 138 3.76 13.38 -19.51
N ASP A 139 4.02 14.37 -20.37
CA ASP A 139 5.27 15.13 -20.41
C ASP A 139 5.51 16.01 -19.16
N ASN A 140 4.45 16.33 -18.42
CA ASN A 140 4.50 17.13 -17.20
C ASN A 140 4.65 16.28 -15.93
N LEU A 141 4.87 14.97 -16.07
CA LEU A 141 5.14 14.08 -14.94
C LEU A 141 6.50 14.38 -14.31
N LEU A 142 6.53 14.38 -12.99
CA LEU A 142 7.75 14.69 -12.22
C LEU A 142 8.53 13.41 -11.92
N VAL A 143 9.79 13.55 -11.49
CA VAL A 143 10.58 12.40 -10.99
C VAL A 143 9.88 11.72 -9.80
N SER A 144 9.17 12.46 -8.97
CA SER A 144 8.38 11.88 -7.88
C SER A 144 7.21 11.03 -8.40
N ASP A 145 6.65 11.34 -9.57
CA ASP A 145 5.61 10.52 -10.21
C ASP A 145 6.20 9.19 -10.72
N TRP A 146 7.44 9.19 -11.22
CA TRP A 146 8.19 7.96 -11.55
C TRP A 146 8.37 7.06 -10.32
N VAL A 147 8.82 7.63 -9.19
CA VAL A 147 9.03 6.89 -7.95
C VAL A 147 7.71 6.36 -7.40
N ASN A 148 6.70 7.23 -7.26
CA ASN A 148 5.40 6.87 -6.68
C ASN A 148 4.59 5.91 -7.56
N HIS A 149 4.86 5.86 -8.86
CA HIS A 149 4.28 4.83 -9.72
C HIS A 149 4.93 3.45 -9.53
N GLY A 150 6.04 3.38 -8.81
CA GLY A 150 6.79 2.16 -8.56
C GLY A 150 7.81 1.83 -9.65
N PHE A 151 8.02 2.71 -10.63
CA PHE A 151 8.95 2.45 -11.73
C PHE A 151 10.40 2.36 -11.27
N ASP A 152 10.81 3.14 -10.26
CA ASP A 152 12.13 2.99 -9.65
C ASP A 152 12.35 1.56 -9.09
N TYR A 153 11.38 1.07 -8.30
CA TYR A 153 11.41 -0.28 -7.75
C TYR A 153 11.45 -1.32 -8.87
N MET A 154 10.56 -1.21 -9.85
CA MET A 154 10.49 -2.14 -10.98
C MET A 154 11.81 -2.17 -11.77
N GLN A 155 12.43 -1.01 -11.97
CA GLN A 155 13.71 -0.89 -12.67
C GLN A 155 14.83 -1.60 -11.89
N ARG A 156 14.92 -1.37 -10.58
CA ARG A 156 15.91 -2.03 -9.70
C ARG A 156 15.71 -3.54 -9.61
N GLN A 157 14.48 -4.01 -9.74
CA GLN A 157 14.12 -5.43 -9.71
C GLN A 157 14.11 -6.08 -11.10
N HIS A 158 14.51 -5.36 -12.15
CA HIS A 158 14.49 -5.82 -13.55
C HIS A 158 13.11 -6.32 -14.01
N LEU A 159 12.03 -5.74 -13.47
CA LEU A 159 10.66 -6.06 -13.84
C LEU A 159 10.29 -5.35 -15.14
N ARG A 160 9.34 -5.95 -15.86
CA ARG A 160 8.85 -5.45 -17.14
C ARG A 160 7.33 -5.46 -17.16
N THR A 161 6.75 -4.48 -17.85
CA THR A 161 5.31 -4.42 -18.14
C THR A 161 5.13 -4.64 -19.63
N ASN A 162 4.38 -5.67 -20.02
CA ASN A 162 4.16 -6.03 -21.43
C ASN A 162 5.46 -6.16 -22.25
N GLY A 163 6.54 -6.63 -21.62
CA GLY A 163 7.86 -6.79 -22.26
C GLY A 163 8.73 -5.54 -22.28
N GLU A 164 8.18 -4.37 -21.95
CA GLU A 164 8.89 -3.10 -21.88
C GLU A 164 9.49 -2.84 -20.50
N THR A 165 10.61 -2.11 -20.46
CA THR A 165 11.22 -1.64 -19.21
C THR A 165 10.48 -0.40 -18.71
N PRO A 166 10.46 -0.14 -17.39
CA PRO A 166 9.89 1.09 -16.84
C PRO A 166 10.45 2.34 -17.51
N TRP A 167 11.76 2.38 -17.78
CA TRP A 167 12.41 3.51 -18.45
C TRP A 167 11.89 3.72 -19.88
N SER A 168 11.72 2.64 -20.65
CA SER A 168 11.15 2.71 -22.01
C SER A 168 9.74 3.30 -22.00
N ILE A 169 8.89 2.81 -21.09
CA ILE A 169 7.50 3.30 -20.95
C ILE A 169 7.49 4.78 -20.60
N TRP A 170 8.32 5.19 -19.65
CA TRP A 170 8.42 6.59 -19.23
C TRP A 170 8.95 7.51 -20.34
N GLN A 171 9.96 7.06 -21.10
CA GLN A 171 10.45 7.79 -22.26
C GLN A 171 9.37 7.95 -23.32
N ASN A 172 8.57 6.90 -23.59
CA ASN A 172 7.45 7.00 -24.51
C ASN A 172 6.43 8.05 -24.04
N TRP A 173 6.10 8.09 -22.75
CA TRP A 173 5.21 9.10 -22.17
C TRP A 173 5.72 10.54 -22.31
N ILE A 174 7.04 10.75 -22.35
CA ILE A 174 7.64 12.07 -22.57
C ILE A 174 7.68 12.42 -24.05
N ASN A 175 8.05 11.46 -24.90
CA ASN A 175 8.29 11.69 -26.32
C ASN A 175 7.01 11.74 -27.16
N ASP A 176 5.97 11.01 -26.76
CA ASP A 176 4.64 11.01 -27.38
C ASP A 176 3.59 11.27 -26.29
N PRO A 177 3.46 12.54 -25.86
CA PRO A 177 2.69 12.83 -24.68
C PRO A 177 1.18 12.79 -24.93
N ASP A 178 0.47 12.18 -24.00
CA ASP A 178 -0.99 12.12 -23.98
C ASP A 178 -1.53 12.47 -22.59
N TYR A 179 -2.83 12.71 -22.51
CA TYR A 179 -3.50 12.91 -21.25
C TYR A 179 -3.68 11.58 -20.51
N LEU A 180 -3.36 11.62 -19.23
CA LEU A 180 -3.51 10.52 -18.29
C LEU A 180 -4.45 10.90 -17.15
N TRP A 181 -5.17 9.90 -16.65
CA TRP A 181 -5.70 9.93 -15.30
C TRP A 181 -4.58 9.70 -14.31
N VAL A 182 -4.47 10.58 -13.31
CA VAL A 182 -3.60 10.39 -12.15
C VAL A 182 -4.44 9.92 -10.97
N ILE A 183 -4.23 8.68 -10.54
CA ILE A 183 -4.98 8.06 -9.45
C ILE A 183 -4.02 7.88 -8.27
N ARG A 184 -4.15 8.71 -7.24
CA ARG A 184 -3.33 8.61 -6.02
C ARG A 184 -4.07 7.79 -4.97
N PHE A 185 -3.35 6.87 -4.33
CA PHE A 185 -3.94 5.97 -3.35
C PHE A 185 -2.96 5.55 -2.26
N GLU A 186 -3.50 5.01 -1.19
CA GLU A 186 -2.75 4.30 -0.16
C GLU A 186 -3.25 2.85 -0.06
N MET A 187 -2.36 1.93 0.29
CA MET A 187 -2.72 0.52 0.44
C MET A 187 -3.26 0.25 1.84
N LEU A 188 -4.51 -0.20 1.90
CA LEU A 188 -5.15 -0.63 3.14
C LEU A 188 -4.79 -2.07 3.46
N GLU A 189 -5.03 -3.04 2.58
CA GLU A 189 -4.89 -4.47 2.88
C GLU A 189 -4.29 -5.23 1.69
N ILE A 190 -3.55 -6.33 1.95
CA ILE A 190 -3.12 -7.30 0.94
C ILE A 190 -4.03 -8.53 1.05
N LEU A 191 -4.49 -9.09 -0.07
CA LEU A 191 -5.49 -10.17 -0.14
C LEU A 191 -4.89 -11.55 -0.45
#